data_AF-A0A101UFB4-F1
#
_entry.id   AF-A0A101UFB4-F1
#
_cell.length_a   1.000
_cell.length_b   1.000
_cell.length_c   1.000
_cell.angle_alpha   90.00
_cell.angle_beta   90.00
_cell.angle_gamma   90.00
#
_symmetry.space_group_name_H-M   'P 1'
#
loop_
_entity.id
_entity.type
_entity.pdbx_description
1 polymer ?
#
loop_
_entity_poly.entity_id
_entity_poly.type
_entity_poly.pdbx_seq_one_letter_code
_entity_poly.pdbx_strand_id
1 'polypeptide(L)'
;MAADGGRLSAIGDPERDGWRPGPGRRPFFALCEETDVPGTGHGLSKGASLCGIPDDRLTVYRGPFDPARDTACPDCRVRVRVLGDPGPTLEDRLGHRVRGAVPGPLRGELLAALKQGAQVGLWVSGPAAELVRRHARPERIAEGGALVEAVVRAGRRLGLARVVHGTREFLVFLPQDGRPFVARAEPGP
;
A
#
# COMPACT_ATOMS: atom_id res chain seq x y z
N MET A 1 -27.67 10.56 -11.34
CA MET A 1 -27.23 9.20 -10.95
C MET A 1 -25.80 9.33 -10.45
N ALA A 2 -25.63 9.25 -9.13
CA ALA A 2 -24.38 9.54 -8.44
C ALA A 2 -23.34 8.47 -8.73
N ALA A 3 -22.12 8.89 -9.08
CA ALA A 3 -20.96 8.03 -9.18
C ALA A 3 -20.56 7.64 -7.76
N ASP A 4 -20.76 6.37 -7.42
CA ASP A 4 -20.38 5.78 -6.14
C ASP A 4 -18.84 5.70 -6.09
N GLY A 5 -18.24 6.78 -5.57
CA GLY A 5 -16.79 6.91 -5.39
C GLY A 5 -16.30 5.85 -4.42
N GLY A 6 -15.70 4.79 -4.98
CA GLY A 6 -15.27 3.61 -4.24
C GLY A 6 -14.38 3.94 -3.03
N ARG A 7 -15.02 4.00 -1.86
CA ARG A 7 -14.42 4.19 -0.52
C ARG A 7 -13.16 3.34 -0.36
N LEU A 8 -12.04 3.96 0.01
CA LEU A 8 -10.76 3.31 0.29
C LEU A 8 -10.69 2.96 1.78
N SER A 9 -10.96 1.71 2.16
CA SER A 9 -10.72 1.26 3.54
C SER A 9 -9.22 1.16 3.80
N ALA A 10 -8.77 1.71 4.93
CA ALA A 10 -7.46 1.40 5.50
C ALA A 10 -7.42 -0.11 5.80
N ILE A 11 -6.48 -0.84 5.17
CA ILE A 11 -6.28 -2.26 5.44
C ILE A 11 -4.92 -2.43 6.13
N GLY A 12 -4.95 -3.03 7.32
CA GLY A 12 -3.80 -3.49 8.10
C GLY A 12 -3.65 -2.74 9.42
N ASP A 13 -4.34 -3.21 10.46
CA ASP A 13 -4.08 -2.84 11.85
C ASP A 13 -2.92 -3.71 12.37
N PRO A 14 -1.73 -3.13 12.63
CA PRO A 14 -0.53 -3.87 13.02
C PRO A 14 -0.63 -4.56 14.39
N GLU A 15 -1.53 -4.14 15.28
CA GLU A 15 -1.72 -4.77 16.60
C GLU A 15 -2.66 -5.98 16.52
N ARG A 16 -3.62 -5.96 15.60
CA ARG A 16 -4.52 -7.10 15.33
C ARG A 16 -3.79 -8.33 14.76
N ASP A 17 -2.65 -8.10 14.12
CA ASP A 17 -1.81 -9.13 13.48
C ASP A 17 -0.63 -9.59 14.37
N GLY A 18 -0.58 -9.18 15.65
CA GLY A 18 0.33 -9.74 16.66
C GLY A 18 1.83 -9.44 16.47
N TRP A 19 2.19 -8.37 15.75
CA TRP A 19 3.57 -8.07 15.37
C TRP A 19 4.27 -7.04 16.29
N ARG A 20 5.60 -7.15 16.47
CA ARG A 20 6.43 -6.23 17.28
C ARG A 20 7.69 -5.73 16.52
N PRO A 21 8.09 -4.46 16.68
CA PRO A 21 9.18 -3.82 15.90
C PRO A 21 10.61 -4.01 16.48
N GLY A 22 11.63 -3.67 15.66
CA GLY A 22 13.05 -3.57 16.03
C GLY A 22 13.60 -2.13 15.89
N PRO A 23 14.75 -1.79 16.51
CA PRO A 23 15.17 -0.40 16.73
C PRO A 23 15.73 0.32 15.49
N GLY A 24 15.52 1.65 15.41
CA GLY A 24 16.35 2.60 14.65
C GLY A 24 15.85 3.16 13.30
N ARG A 25 14.53 3.22 13.01
CA ARG A 25 14.02 3.67 11.69
C ARG A 25 12.83 4.65 11.79
N ARG A 26 12.54 5.43 10.74
CA ARG A 26 11.50 6.49 10.77
C ARG A 26 10.07 5.91 10.63
N PRO A 27 9.07 6.47 11.34
CA PRO A 27 7.69 5.98 11.28
C PRO A 27 7.02 6.20 9.91
N PHE A 28 6.18 5.25 9.49
CA PHE A 28 5.32 5.37 8.32
C PHE A 28 3.88 5.75 8.71
N PHE A 29 3.45 6.94 8.29
CA PHE A 29 2.05 7.36 8.34
C PHE A 29 1.53 7.43 6.91
N ALA A 30 0.38 6.80 6.63
CA ALA A 30 -0.23 6.92 5.31
C ALA A 30 -0.74 8.35 5.12
N LEU A 31 -0.55 8.94 3.95
CA LEU A 31 -1.17 10.20 3.59
C LEU A 31 -2.69 10.00 3.53
N CYS A 32 -3.46 10.95 4.03
CA CYS A 32 -4.91 10.97 3.84
C CYS A 32 -5.39 12.42 3.72
N GLU A 33 -6.56 12.63 3.14
CA GLU A 33 -7.22 13.93 3.11
C GLU A 33 -8.65 13.77 3.62
N GLU A 34 -9.27 14.84 4.11
CA GLU A 34 -10.71 14.80 4.40
C GLU A 34 -11.50 14.57 3.13
N THR A 35 -12.44 13.63 3.15
CA THR A 35 -13.23 13.23 1.98
C THR A 35 -14.06 14.40 1.43
N ASP A 36 -14.58 15.25 2.30
CA ASP A 36 -15.46 16.37 1.91
C ASP A 36 -14.70 17.69 1.67
N VAL A 37 -13.42 17.77 2.07
CA VAL A 37 -12.57 18.96 1.95
C VAL A 37 -11.14 18.57 1.57
N PRO A 38 -10.91 18.12 0.32
CA PRO A 38 -9.58 17.72 -0.13
C PRO A 38 -8.63 18.91 -0.25
N GLY A 39 -7.32 18.67 -0.14
CA GLY A 39 -6.27 19.69 -0.32
C GLY A 39 -5.32 19.85 0.87
N THR A 40 -5.64 19.28 2.03
CA THR A 40 -4.73 19.18 3.18
C THR A 40 -4.37 17.73 3.45
N GLY A 41 -3.08 17.41 3.38
CA GLY A 41 -2.56 16.08 3.67
C GLY A 41 -2.43 15.85 5.17
N HIS A 42 -2.96 14.74 5.66
CA HIS A 42 -2.85 14.29 7.05
C HIS A 42 -2.09 12.97 7.12
N GLY A 43 -1.36 12.75 8.22
CA GLY A 43 -0.76 11.45 8.51
C GLY A 43 -1.79 10.55 9.18
N LEU A 44 -2.07 9.37 8.65
CA LEU A 44 -3.00 8.40 9.23
C LEU A 44 -2.29 7.52 10.26
N SER A 45 -2.90 7.36 11.45
CA SER A 45 -2.47 6.48 12.53
C SER A 45 -3.67 5.93 13.30
N LYS A 46 -3.72 4.61 13.55
CA LYS A 46 -4.72 3.94 14.43
C LYS A 46 -6.18 4.44 14.22
N GLY A 47 -6.71 4.30 13.00
CA GLY A 47 -8.13 4.60 12.72
C GLY A 47 -8.50 6.09 12.72
N ALA A 48 -7.52 6.99 12.80
CA ALA A 48 -7.72 8.42 12.67
C ALA A 48 -6.50 9.07 12.01
N SER A 49 -6.62 10.32 11.57
CA SER A 49 -5.45 11.14 11.31
C SER A 49 -4.72 11.43 12.62
N LEU A 50 -3.43 11.78 12.51
CA LEU A 50 -2.63 12.20 13.64
C LEU A 50 -3.23 13.41 14.33
N CYS A 51 -3.96 14.28 13.63
CA CYS A 51 -4.67 15.41 14.24
C CYS A 51 -6.07 15.08 14.77
N GLY A 52 -6.51 13.81 14.69
CA GLY A 52 -7.74 13.32 15.33
C GLY A 52 -8.98 13.24 14.46
N ILE A 53 -8.85 13.29 13.13
CA ILE A 53 -9.98 13.10 12.21
C ILE A 53 -10.24 11.60 12.07
N PRO A 54 -11.46 11.11 12.31
CA PRO A 54 -11.74 9.67 12.21
C PRO A 54 -11.60 9.16 10.77
N ASP A 55 -11.19 7.90 10.61
CA ASP A 55 -10.90 7.29 9.30
C ASP A 55 -12.10 7.18 8.35
N ASP A 56 -13.31 7.16 8.89
CA ASP A 56 -14.55 7.17 8.11
C ASP A 56 -14.79 8.49 7.37
N ARG A 57 -14.10 9.57 7.78
CA ARG A 57 -14.10 10.89 7.14
C ARG A 57 -12.87 11.17 6.28
N LEU A 58 -11.99 10.18 6.14
CA LEU A 58 -10.71 10.33 5.44
C LEU A 58 -10.67 9.52 4.14
N THR A 59 -10.17 10.14 3.10
CA THR A 59 -9.70 9.47 1.89
C THR A 59 -8.22 9.14 2.07
N VAL A 60 -7.89 7.85 2.18
CA VAL A 60 -6.52 7.39 2.46
C VAL A 60 -5.74 7.18 1.17
N TYR A 61 -4.69 7.97 0.99
CA TYR A 61 -3.70 7.82 -0.07
C TYR A 61 -2.50 7.00 0.43
N ARG A 62 -2.12 5.99 -0.34
CA ARG A 62 -1.04 5.07 0.04
C ARG A 62 0.36 5.57 -0.35
N GLY A 63 0.57 6.88 -0.21
CA GLY A 63 1.90 7.51 -0.15
C GLY A 63 2.27 7.80 1.29
N PRO A 64 3.57 7.95 1.63
CA PRO A 64 3.95 8.43 2.95
C PRO A 64 3.42 9.85 3.13
N PHE A 65 2.88 10.14 4.32
CA PHE A 65 2.69 11.51 4.76
C PHE A 65 4.08 12.16 4.87
N ASP A 66 4.30 13.18 4.04
CA ASP A 66 5.52 13.98 4.06
C ASP A 66 5.28 15.25 4.88
N PRO A 67 5.84 15.35 6.10
CA PRO A 67 5.66 16.54 6.93
C PRO A 67 6.32 17.79 6.33
N ALA A 68 7.17 17.66 5.31
CA ALA A 68 7.81 18.79 4.64
C ALA A 68 6.98 19.38 3.49
N ARG A 69 5.94 18.70 3.01
CA ARG A 69 5.07 19.24 1.94
C ARG A 69 4.27 20.43 2.42
N ASP A 70 4.10 21.44 1.58
CA ASP A 70 3.33 22.66 1.89
C ASP A 70 1.87 22.37 2.25
N THR A 71 1.28 21.34 1.64
CA THR A 71 -0.09 20.88 1.90
C THR A 71 -0.25 20.03 3.15
N ALA A 72 0.83 19.71 3.86
CA ALA A 72 0.75 18.89 5.07
C ALA A 72 0.11 19.65 6.24
N CYS A 73 -0.86 19.02 6.90
CA CYS A 73 -1.53 19.49 8.10
C CYS A 73 -0.50 19.88 9.19
N PRO A 74 -0.51 21.14 9.69
CA PRO A 74 0.45 21.61 10.70
C PRO A 74 0.49 20.75 11.97
N ASP A 75 -0.67 20.29 12.45
CA ASP A 75 -0.75 19.44 13.65
C ASP A 75 -0.15 18.05 13.41
N CYS A 76 -0.38 17.48 12.23
CA CYS A 76 0.26 16.23 11.84
C CYS A 76 1.79 16.41 11.74
N ARG A 77 2.29 17.56 11.24
CA ARG A 77 3.73 17.85 11.17
C ARG A 77 4.37 17.84 12.57
N VAL A 78 3.74 18.46 13.56
CA VAL A 78 4.25 18.49 14.94
C VAL A 78 4.20 17.11 15.56
N ARG A 79 3.09 16.38 15.42
CA ARG A 79 2.91 15.05 16.03
C ARG A 79 3.88 14.02 15.47
N VAL A 80 4.21 14.05 14.18
CA VAL A 80 5.24 13.16 13.60
C VAL A 80 6.61 13.37 14.27
N ARG A 81 6.97 14.61 14.61
CA ARG A 81 8.25 14.93 15.27
C ARG A 81 8.28 14.45 16.72
N VAL A 82 7.14 14.50 17.41
CA VAL A 82 6.99 14.07 18.81
C VAL A 82 6.92 12.53 18.94
N LEU A 83 6.30 11.85 17.97
CA LEU A 83 6.02 10.41 18.06
C LEU A 83 7.26 9.51 17.93
N GLY A 84 8.42 10.03 17.51
CA GLY A 84 9.76 9.59 17.92
C GLY A 84 10.21 8.12 17.81
N ASP A 85 9.35 7.15 17.46
CA ASP A 85 9.59 5.70 17.62
C ASP A 85 9.18 4.92 16.34
N PRO A 86 9.95 3.91 15.88
CA PRO A 86 9.78 3.28 14.56
C PRO A 86 8.52 2.42 14.46
N GLY A 87 7.46 2.95 13.85
CA GLY A 87 6.40 2.10 13.27
C GLY A 87 6.92 1.26 12.10
N PRO A 88 6.27 0.13 11.75
CA PRO A 88 6.68 -0.70 10.61
C PRO A 88 6.68 0.08 9.30
N THR A 89 7.73 -0.11 8.48
CA THR A 89 7.83 0.51 7.16
C THR A 89 6.81 -0.09 6.18
N LEU A 90 6.60 0.57 5.04
CA LEU A 90 5.70 0.04 4.00
C LEU A 90 6.23 -1.30 3.44
N GLU A 91 7.55 -1.41 3.34
CA GLU A 91 8.30 -2.59 2.96
C GLU A 91 8.07 -3.73 3.96
N ASP A 92 8.10 -3.45 5.28
CA ASP A 92 7.86 -4.44 6.33
C ASP A 92 6.43 -4.98 6.27
N ARG A 93 5.46 -4.08 6.08
CA ARG A 93 4.04 -4.44 5.92
C ARG A 93 3.83 -5.31 4.68
N LEU A 94 4.42 -4.93 3.56
CA LEU A 94 4.32 -5.69 2.33
C LEU A 94 5.01 -7.05 2.47
N GLY A 95 6.21 -7.09 3.05
CA GLY A 95 6.96 -8.30 3.31
C GLY A 95 6.18 -9.28 4.18
N HIS A 96 5.52 -8.80 5.24
CA HIS A 96 4.64 -9.63 6.05
C HIS A 96 3.48 -10.23 5.22
N ARG A 97 2.78 -9.41 4.43
CA ARG A 97 1.69 -9.89 3.55
C ARG A 97 2.17 -10.91 2.52
N VAL A 98 3.35 -10.70 1.93
CA VAL A 98 3.93 -11.59 0.92
C VAL A 98 4.34 -12.95 1.50
N ARG A 99 4.61 -13.06 2.81
CA ARG A 99 4.83 -14.37 3.45
C ARG A 99 3.57 -15.27 3.40
N GLY A 100 2.38 -14.68 3.36
CA GLY A 100 1.13 -15.40 3.16
C GLY A 100 0.76 -15.64 1.69
N ALA A 101 1.59 -15.18 0.75
CA ALA A 101 1.30 -15.29 -0.68
C ALA A 101 1.39 -16.75 -1.18
N VAL A 102 0.72 -17.00 -2.31
CA VAL A 102 0.83 -18.25 -3.07
C VAL A 102 2.32 -18.64 -3.19
N PRO A 103 2.70 -19.86 -2.74
CA PRO A 103 4.09 -20.30 -2.84
C PRO A 103 4.57 -20.31 -4.29
N GLY A 104 5.79 -19.82 -4.51
CA GLY A 104 6.42 -19.83 -5.83
C GLY A 104 7.73 -19.04 -5.86
N PRO A 105 8.52 -19.15 -6.94
CA PRO A 105 9.82 -18.49 -7.07
C PRO A 105 9.73 -16.95 -6.89
N LEU A 106 8.74 -16.31 -7.53
CA LEU A 106 8.53 -14.85 -7.45
C LEU A 106 8.29 -14.35 -6.02
N ARG A 107 7.63 -15.15 -5.18
CA ARG A 107 7.44 -14.81 -3.76
C ARG A 107 8.79 -14.76 -3.04
N GLY A 108 9.63 -15.77 -3.24
CA GLY A 108 10.96 -15.84 -2.62
C GLY A 108 11.86 -14.70 -3.07
N GLU A 109 11.86 -14.41 -4.37
CA GLU A 109 12.62 -13.32 -4.96
C GLU A 109 12.20 -11.94 -4.43
N LEU A 110 10.89 -11.69 -4.34
CA LEU A 110 10.38 -10.43 -3.79
C LEU A 110 10.76 -10.27 -2.32
N LEU A 111 10.66 -11.32 -1.51
CA LEU A 111 11.08 -11.26 -0.09
C LEU A 111 12.57 -10.98 0.04
N ALA A 112 13.40 -11.56 -0.83
CA ALA A 112 14.84 -11.27 -0.87
C ALA A 112 15.10 -9.81 -1.29
N ALA A 113 14.39 -9.31 -2.29
CA ALA A 113 14.49 -7.92 -2.76
C ALA A 113 14.10 -6.92 -1.66
N LEU A 114 12.98 -7.15 -0.96
CA LEU A 114 12.55 -6.31 0.17
C LEU A 114 13.60 -6.29 1.29
N LYS A 115 14.23 -7.44 1.59
CA LYS A 115 15.34 -7.52 2.57
C LYS A 115 16.57 -6.72 2.12
N GLN A 116 16.78 -6.60 0.81
CA GLN A 116 17.88 -5.84 0.19
C GLN A 116 17.57 -4.35 0.01
N GLY A 117 16.38 -3.88 0.41
CA GLY A 117 16.00 -2.48 0.32
C GLY A 117 15.23 -2.10 -0.94
N ALA A 118 14.56 -3.06 -1.60
CA ALA A 118 13.62 -2.77 -2.67
C ALA A 118 12.54 -1.77 -2.21
N GLN A 119 12.18 -0.85 -3.10
CA GLN A 119 11.28 0.24 -2.78
C GLN A 119 9.84 -0.09 -3.19
N VAL A 120 8.89 0.16 -2.28
CA VAL A 120 7.47 0.08 -2.60
C VAL A 120 7.02 1.41 -3.20
N GLY A 121 7.02 1.51 -4.53
CA GLY A 121 6.71 2.75 -5.25
C GLY A 121 5.22 3.01 -5.49
N LEU A 122 4.37 2.02 -5.20
CA LEU A 122 2.91 2.15 -5.25
C LEU A 122 2.30 1.11 -4.33
N TRP A 123 1.23 1.47 -3.62
CA TRP A 123 0.29 0.51 -3.07
C TRP A 123 -1.08 1.13 -3.25
N VAL A 124 -2.06 0.47 -3.88
CA VAL A 124 -3.41 1.02 -4.14
C VAL A 124 -4.45 -0.07 -3.93
N SER A 125 -5.68 0.31 -3.59
CA SER A 125 -6.78 -0.63 -3.46
C SER A 125 -8.02 -0.11 -4.17
N GLY A 126 -8.87 -1.01 -4.63
CA GLY A 126 -10.03 -0.63 -5.44
C GLY A 126 -10.59 -1.82 -6.20
N PRO A 127 -11.52 -1.58 -7.12
CA PRO A 127 -12.06 -2.62 -8.01
C PRO A 127 -10.93 -3.27 -8.82
N ALA A 128 -10.86 -4.62 -8.85
CA ALA A 128 -9.78 -5.36 -9.49
C ALA A 128 -9.55 -4.94 -10.96
N ALA A 129 -10.63 -4.85 -11.74
CA ALA A 129 -10.56 -4.51 -13.15
C ALA A 129 -9.99 -3.10 -13.39
N GLU A 130 -10.33 -2.13 -12.52
CA GLU A 130 -9.81 -0.76 -12.64
C GLU A 130 -8.33 -0.68 -12.25
N LEU A 131 -7.94 -1.32 -11.14
CA LEU A 131 -6.56 -1.34 -10.70
C LEU A 131 -5.63 -2.00 -11.70
N VAL A 132 -6.06 -3.14 -12.26
CA VAL A 132 -5.27 -3.89 -13.23
C VAL A 132 -5.05 -3.05 -14.49
N ARG A 133 -6.11 -2.43 -15.04
CA ARG A 133 -5.99 -1.55 -16.21
C ARG A 133 -5.11 -0.33 -15.97
N ARG A 134 -5.26 0.37 -14.84
CA ARG A 134 -4.58 1.65 -14.60
C ARG A 134 -3.16 1.52 -14.09
N HIS A 135 -2.88 0.47 -13.32
CA HIS A 135 -1.64 0.40 -12.53
C HIS A 135 -0.83 -0.86 -12.75
N ALA A 136 -1.46 -1.98 -13.16
CA ALA A 136 -0.72 -3.22 -13.39
C ALA A 136 -0.15 -3.33 -14.81
N ARG A 137 -0.68 -2.56 -15.79
CA ARG A 137 -0.30 -2.62 -17.21
C ARG A 137 -0.16 -4.08 -17.69
N PRO A 138 -1.28 -4.82 -17.83
CA PRO A 138 -1.29 -6.27 -18.07
C PRO A 138 -0.37 -6.72 -19.19
N GLU A 139 -0.22 -5.89 -20.22
CA GLU A 139 0.65 -6.08 -21.37
C GLU A 139 2.15 -6.20 -21.02
N ARG A 140 2.57 -5.71 -19.84
CA ARG A 140 3.96 -5.79 -19.35
C ARG A 140 4.20 -6.98 -18.43
N ILE A 141 3.17 -7.75 -18.08
CA ILE A 141 3.30 -8.86 -17.13
C ILE A 141 3.95 -10.05 -17.83
N ALA A 142 5.23 -10.26 -17.57
CA ALA A 142 6.00 -11.38 -18.11
C ALA A 142 5.71 -12.70 -17.39
N GLU A 143 5.43 -12.65 -16.08
CA GLU A 143 5.17 -13.84 -15.27
C GLU A 143 4.01 -13.60 -14.29
N GLY A 144 3.13 -14.61 -14.13
CA GLY A 144 2.01 -14.56 -13.17
C GLY A 144 0.68 -14.02 -13.72
N GLY A 145 0.59 -13.75 -15.03
CA GLY A 145 -0.60 -13.17 -15.68
C GLY A 145 -1.90 -13.98 -15.49
N ALA A 146 -1.84 -15.31 -15.50
CA ALA A 146 -3.04 -16.16 -15.33
C ALA A 146 -3.79 -15.92 -14.00
N LEU A 147 -3.06 -15.62 -12.92
CA LEU A 147 -3.67 -15.30 -11.62
C LEU A 147 -4.31 -13.90 -11.62
N VAL A 148 -3.76 -12.98 -12.41
CA VAL A 148 -4.32 -11.62 -12.58
C VAL A 148 -5.68 -11.70 -13.26
N GLU A 149 -5.79 -12.44 -14.36
CA GLU A 149 -7.06 -12.64 -15.08
C GLU A 149 -8.14 -13.27 -14.20
N ALA A 150 -7.78 -14.28 -13.41
CA ALA A 150 -8.69 -14.91 -12.46
C ALA A 150 -9.25 -13.91 -11.44
N VAL A 151 -8.40 -13.03 -10.90
CA VAL A 151 -8.81 -12.00 -9.93
C VAL A 151 -9.66 -10.90 -10.57
N VAL A 152 -9.35 -10.51 -11.81
CA VAL A 152 -10.15 -9.52 -12.55
C VAL A 152 -11.54 -10.07 -12.82
N ARG A 153 -11.62 -11.33 -13.30
CA ARG A 153 -12.89 -12.02 -13.58
C ARG A 153 -13.74 -12.22 -12.32
N ALA A 154 -13.12 -12.40 -11.15
CA ALA A 154 -13.85 -12.47 -9.89
C ALA A 154 -14.55 -11.14 -9.51
N GLY A 155 -14.16 -10.02 -10.11
CA GLY A 155 -14.83 -8.72 -9.97
C GLY A 155 -14.74 -8.08 -8.58
N ARG A 156 -13.91 -8.64 -7.68
CA ARG A 156 -13.80 -8.19 -6.29
C ARG A 156 -12.83 -7.03 -6.12
N ARG A 157 -12.76 -6.49 -4.90
CA ARG A 157 -11.72 -5.52 -4.53
C ARG A 157 -10.37 -6.19 -4.40
N LEU A 158 -9.34 -5.45 -4.80
CA LEU A 158 -7.97 -5.90 -4.88
C LEU A 158 -7.07 -4.82 -4.28
N GLY A 159 -6.03 -5.23 -3.56
CA GLY A 159 -4.85 -4.39 -3.36
C GLY A 159 -3.81 -4.71 -4.41
N LEU A 160 -3.09 -3.70 -4.86
CA LEU A 160 -1.95 -3.82 -5.76
C LEU A 160 -0.79 -3.04 -5.15
N ALA A 161 0.36 -3.66 -4.97
CA ALA A 161 1.60 -2.97 -4.66
C ALA A 161 2.61 -3.16 -5.79
N ARG A 162 3.37 -2.11 -6.10
CA ARG A 162 4.49 -2.15 -7.06
C ARG A 162 5.79 -2.02 -6.29
N VAL A 163 6.69 -2.95 -6.52
CA VAL A 163 8.01 -2.98 -5.88
C VAL A 163 9.08 -2.95 -6.96
N VAL A 164 10.02 -2.02 -6.84
CA VAL A 164 11.13 -1.88 -7.79
C VAL A 164 12.44 -2.21 -7.08
N HIS A 165 13.26 -3.04 -7.74
CA HIS A 165 14.58 -3.42 -7.26
C HIS A 165 15.55 -3.55 -8.44
N GLY A 166 16.37 -2.52 -8.67
CA GLY A 166 17.21 -2.42 -9.86
C GLY A 166 16.35 -2.41 -11.13
N THR A 167 16.64 -3.31 -12.06
CA THR A 167 15.87 -3.48 -13.31
C THR A 167 14.61 -4.35 -13.16
N ARG A 168 14.31 -4.83 -11.94
CA ARG A 168 13.18 -5.72 -11.68
C ARG A 168 11.99 -4.96 -11.14
N GLU A 169 10.82 -5.21 -11.71
CA GLU A 169 9.54 -4.71 -11.21
C GLU A 169 8.65 -5.90 -10.81
N PHE A 170 8.19 -5.87 -9.55
CA PHE A 170 7.24 -6.83 -9.01
C PHE A 170 5.89 -6.16 -8.78
N LEU A 171 4.83 -6.87 -9.13
CA LEU A 171 3.45 -6.50 -8.82
C LEU A 171 2.90 -7.48 -7.79
N VAL A 172 2.49 -6.98 -6.63
CA VAL A 172 1.90 -7.77 -5.56
C VAL A 172 0.41 -7.53 -5.54
N PHE A 173 -0.35 -8.56 -5.85
CA PHE A 173 -1.78 -8.56 -5.81
C PHE A 173 -2.24 -9.09 -4.45
N LEU A 174 -3.13 -8.35 -3.79
CA LEU A 174 -3.61 -8.57 -2.42
C LEU A 174 -5.14 -8.65 -2.47
N PRO A 175 -5.73 -9.79 -2.87
CA PRO A 175 -7.18 -9.96 -2.89
C PRO A 175 -7.75 -9.80 -1.48
N GLN A 176 -8.94 -9.23 -1.34
CA GLN A 176 -9.57 -9.04 -0.03
C GLN A 176 -9.86 -10.37 0.69
N ASP A 177 -10.31 -11.38 -0.06
CA ASP A 177 -10.74 -12.68 0.47
C ASP A 177 -9.83 -13.83 0.05
N GLY A 178 -8.61 -13.53 -0.36
CA GLY A 178 -7.73 -14.50 -1.01
C GLY A 178 -6.28 -14.37 -0.59
N ARG A 179 -5.48 -15.36 -0.98
CA ARG A 179 -4.04 -15.32 -0.77
C ARG A 179 -3.42 -14.29 -1.71
N PRO A 180 -2.49 -13.45 -1.23
CA PRO A 180 -1.72 -12.59 -2.11
C PRO A 180 -0.97 -13.42 -3.16
N PHE A 181 -0.65 -12.81 -4.28
CA PHE A 181 0.20 -13.43 -5.29
C PHE A 181 1.09 -12.37 -5.93
N VAL A 182 2.20 -12.83 -6.49
CA VAL A 182 3.23 -11.97 -7.06
C VAL A 182 3.30 -12.23 -8.55
N ALA A 183 3.34 -11.16 -9.33
CA ALA A 183 3.65 -11.16 -10.75
C ALA A 183 4.92 -10.37 -11.00
N ARG A 184 5.59 -10.66 -12.12
CA ARG A 184 6.73 -9.87 -12.60
C ARG A 184 6.29 -9.05 -13.79
N ALA A 185 6.62 -7.77 -13.77
CA ALA A 185 6.48 -6.89 -14.92
C ALA A 185 7.86 -6.65 -15.54
N GLU A 186 7.90 -6.54 -16.87
CA GLU A 186 9.07 -5.97 -17.55
C GLU A 186 9.24 -4.51 -17.10
N PRO A 187 10.47 -4.02 -16.87
CA PRO A 187 10.70 -2.63 -16.48
C PRO A 187 10.09 -1.67 -17.51
N GLY A 188 9.45 -0.61 -17.02
CA GLY A 188 8.88 0.42 -17.88
C GLY A 188 9.98 1.34 -18.43
N PRO A 189 9.77 1.96 -19.60
CA PRO A 189 10.56 3.12 -19.99
C PRO A 189 10.37 4.28 -19.00
#